data_AF-A0A956U7P1-F1
#
_entry.id   AF-A0A956U7P1-F1
#
_cell.length_a   1.000
_cell.length_b   1.000
_cell.length_c   1.000
_cell.angle_alpha   90.00
_cell.angle_beta   90.00
_cell.angle_gamma   90.00
#
_symmetry.space_group_name_H-M   'P 1'
#
loop_
_entity.id
_entity.type
_entity.pdbx_description
1 polymer ?
#
loop_
_entity_poly.entity_id
_entity_poly.type
_entity_poly.pdbx_seq_one_letter_code
_entity_poly.pdbx_strand_id
1 'polypeptide(L)'
;MSTGLLTAALTALALPVNAQEEQGAYQPVRSNDVINRTHGGYSSSQALYVKIQKAFSDEDWDKAIELGKRAVDEEPGNLDAKVIYAEALYNKHKEDPKDTEVRNKCVKMWLIIHRLIQGDGWELSDKSQHTPFAYRFHTKERRDLVTSARLKELCGRPPKWREDDKKYLRKMLKSEKQVAGKIVKDRH
;
A
#
# COMPACT_ATOMS: atom_id res chain seq x y z
N MET A 1 72.65 -1.80 -67.75
CA MET A 1 71.35 -1.20 -67.37
C MET A 1 70.70 -2.20 -66.42
N SER A 2 70.74 -1.91 -65.10
CA SER A 2 69.55 -1.52 -64.30
C SER A 2 68.45 -2.57 -64.38
N THR A 3 67.97 -3.24 -63.34
CA THR A 3 67.74 -2.98 -61.89
C THR A 3 67.27 -4.34 -61.34
N GLY A 4 67.47 -4.79 -60.10
CA GLY A 4 67.27 -4.14 -58.82
C GLY A 4 66.45 -5.11 -57.95
N LEU A 5 66.97 -5.41 -56.75
CA LEU A 5 66.33 -6.20 -55.69
C LEU A 5 64.92 -5.70 -55.36
N LEU A 6 64.07 -6.59 -54.83
CA LEU A 6 63.37 -6.37 -53.54
C LEU A 6 62.69 -7.66 -53.04
N THR A 7 63.30 -8.25 -52.03
CA THR A 7 62.72 -9.20 -51.06
C THR A 7 61.67 -8.50 -50.21
N ALA A 8 60.44 -9.01 -50.18
CA ALA A 8 59.41 -8.62 -49.23
C ALA A 8 59.12 -9.79 -48.28
N ALA A 9 59.64 -9.68 -47.05
CA ALA A 9 59.28 -10.53 -45.93
C ALA A 9 57.91 -10.08 -45.39
N LEU A 10 56.90 -10.95 -45.46
CA LEU A 10 55.58 -10.71 -44.87
C LEU A 10 55.52 -11.42 -43.50
N THR A 11 56.00 -10.76 -42.46
CA THR A 11 55.84 -11.20 -41.08
C THR A 11 54.40 -10.97 -40.62
N ALA A 12 53.74 -12.07 -40.24
CA ALA A 12 52.44 -12.08 -39.59
C ALA A 12 52.52 -11.43 -38.20
N LEU A 13 51.86 -10.29 -38.03
CA LEU A 13 51.57 -9.71 -36.71
C LEU A 13 50.25 -10.30 -36.20
N ALA A 14 50.36 -11.34 -35.37
CA ALA A 14 49.28 -11.79 -34.51
C ALA A 14 49.06 -10.72 -33.43
N LEU A 15 47.94 -10.00 -33.50
CA LEU A 15 47.48 -9.17 -32.39
C LEU A 15 46.84 -10.07 -31.33
N PRO A 16 47.17 -9.94 -30.04
CA PRO A 16 46.42 -10.60 -28.99
C PRO A 16 45.02 -9.96 -28.91
N VAL A 17 44.00 -10.79 -29.16
CA VAL A 17 42.61 -10.52 -28.79
C VAL A 17 42.56 -10.40 -27.27
N ASN A 18 42.63 -9.16 -26.77
CA ASN A 18 42.26 -8.86 -25.39
C ASN A 18 40.74 -8.77 -25.33
N ALA A 19 40.10 -9.94 -25.25
CA ALA A 19 38.74 -10.05 -24.78
C ALA A 19 38.74 -9.79 -23.27
N GLN A 20 38.57 -8.52 -22.87
CA GLN A 20 38.07 -8.25 -21.54
C GLN A 20 36.58 -8.58 -21.54
N GLU A 21 36.28 -9.84 -21.23
CA GLU A 21 34.99 -10.21 -20.67
C GLU A 21 34.84 -9.48 -19.33
N GLU A 22 34.34 -8.25 -19.35
CA GLU A 22 33.60 -7.77 -18.18
C GLU A 22 32.33 -8.60 -18.10
N GLN A 23 32.43 -9.71 -17.38
CA GLN A 23 31.28 -10.39 -16.79
C GLN A 23 30.69 -9.47 -15.72
N GLY A 24 30.08 -8.36 -16.17
CA GLY A 24 29.10 -7.64 -15.39
C GLY A 24 27.94 -8.59 -15.19
N ALA A 25 27.99 -9.33 -14.07
CA ALA A 25 26.93 -10.23 -13.66
C ALA A 25 25.60 -9.51 -13.82
N TYR A 26 24.80 -9.93 -14.80
CA TYR A 26 23.44 -9.47 -14.98
C TYR A 26 22.65 -10.00 -13.78
N GLN A 27 22.77 -9.32 -12.65
CA GLN A 27 21.84 -9.47 -11.54
C GLN A 27 20.51 -9.03 -12.11
N PRO A 28 19.51 -9.92 -12.30
CA PRO A 28 18.19 -9.46 -12.64
C PRO A 28 17.76 -8.53 -11.52
N VAL A 29 17.73 -7.23 -11.80
CA VAL A 29 17.26 -6.24 -10.84
C VAL A 29 15.83 -6.64 -10.54
N ARG A 30 15.60 -7.20 -9.35
CA ARG A 30 14.25 -7.50 -8.89
C ARG A 30 13.51 -6.17 -8.97
N SER A 31 12.38 -6.14 -9.68
CA SER A 31 11.60 -4.93 -9.99
C SER A 31 11.34 -4.01 -8.77
N ASN A 32 11.43 -4.55 -7.55
CA ASN A 32 11.31 -3.82 -6.29
C ASN A 32 12.45 -2.83 -6.01
N ASP A 33 13.68 -3.06 -6.50
CA ASP A 33 14.82 -2.19 -6.20
C ASP A 33 14.85 -0.91 -7.03
N VAL A 34 14.20 -0.92 -8.21
CA VAL A 34 14.05 0.27 -9.06
C VAL A 34 13.09 1.29 -8.43
N ILE A 35 12.02 0.82 -7.79
CA ILE A 35 11.01 1.66 -7.12
C ILE A 35 11.60 2.42 -5.93
N ASN A 36 12.65 1.89 -5.29
CA ASN A 36 13.29 2.51 -4.13
C ASN A 36 14.42 3.49 -4.49
N ARG A 37 15.00 3.42 -5.70
CA ARG A 37 16.21 4.20 -6.06
C ARG A 37 15.96 5.48 -6.87
N THR A 38 14.77 5.67 -7.44
CA THR A 38 14.48 6.89 -8.21
C THR A 38 13.99 8.02 -7.29
N HIS A 39 14.94 8.78 -6.72
CA HIS A 39 14.73 10.13 -6.21
C HIS A 39 14.52 11.12 -7.37
N GLY A 40 13.47 10.89 -8.17
CA GLY A 40 13.18 11.68 -9.36
C GLY A 40 11.72 11.52 -9.79
N GLY A 41 10.84 12.34 -9.21
CA GLY A 41 9.61 12.81 -9.86
C GLY A 41 8.42 11.85 -10.01
N TYR A 42 8.54 10.54 -9.78
CA TYR A 42 7.35 9.69 -9.65
C TYR A 42 6.73 9.95 -8.27
N SER A 43 5.50 10.48 -8.27
CA SER A 43 4.72 10.87 -7.10
C SER A 43 4.83 9.83 -5.98
N SER A 44 5.24 10.28 -4.78
CA SER A 44 5.46 9.41 -3.60
C SER A 44 4.29 8.46 -3.35
N SER A 45 3.07 8.93 -3.63
CA SER A 45 1.82 8.19 -3.54
C SER A 45 1.75 6.97 -4.46
N GLN A 46 2.19 7.06 -5.72
CA GLN A 46 2.14 5.94 -6.66
C GLN A 46 3.10 4.82 -6.25
N ALA A 47 4.30 5.18 -5.78
CA ALA A 47 5.26 4.21 -5.25
C ALA A 47 4.72 3.51 -3.98
N LEU A 48 4.00 4.24 -3.12
CA LEU A 48 3.31 3.66 -1.97
C LEU A 48 2.24 2.65 -2.41
N TYR A 49 1.41 2.97 -3.40
CA TYR A 49 0.36 2.06 -3.86
C TYR A 49 0.92 0.74 -4.41
N VAL A 50 2.01 0.77 -5.16
CA VAL A 50 2.66 -0.47 -5.64
C VAL A 50 3.18 -1.31 -4.47
N LYS A 51 3.81 -0.67 -3.47
CA LYS A 51 4.28 -1.38 -2.27
C LYS A 51 3.13 -1.98 -1.46
N ILE A 52 2.02 -1.26 -1.37
CA ILE A 52 0.81 -1.75 -0.70
C ILE A 52 0.25 -2.95 -1.46
N GLN A 53 0.09 -2.89 -2.78
CA GLN A 53 -0.39 -4.03 -3.58
C GLN A 53 0.47 -5.28 -3.41
N LYS A 54 1.80 -5.09 -3.34
CA LYS A 54 2.71 -6.18 -3.03
C LYS A 54 2.45 -6.75 -1.63
N ALA A 55 2.31 -5.91 -0.61
CA ALA A 55 1.98 -6.36 0.76
C ALA A 55 0.63 -7.10 0.81
N PHE A 56 -0.38 -6.65 0.07
CA PHE A 56 -1.66 -7.36 -0.06
C PHE A 56 -1.52 -8.74 -0.71
N SER A 57 -0.63 -8.87 -1.71
CA SER A 57 -0.36 -10.14 -2.40
C SER A 57 0.44 -11.10 -1.52
N ASP A 58 1.33 -10.56 -0.69
CA ASP A 58 2.12 -11.30 0.30
C ASP A 58 1.33 -11.57 1.60
N GLU A 59 0.06 -11.14 1.70
CA GLU A 59 -0.80 -11.19 2.90
C GLU A 59 -0.17 -10.56 4.16
N ASP A 60 0.80 -9.66 3.98
CA ASP A 60 1.48 -8.94 5.04
C ASP A 60 0.64 -7.70 5.43
N TRP A 61 -0.39 -7.93 6.26
CA TRP A 61 -1.34 -6.89 6.62
C TRP A 61 -0.71 -5.80 7.49
N ASP A 62 0.27 -6.12 8.31
CA ASP A 62 0.96 -5.14 9.15
C ASP A 62 1.67 -4.10 8.30
N LYS A 63 2.41 -4.56 7.29
CA LYS A 63 3.06 -3.68 6.32
C LYS A 63 2.05 -2.92 5.46
N ALA A 64 0.95 -3.57 5.05
CA ALA A 64 -0.10 -2.89 4.30
C ALA A 64 -0.77 -1.77 5.12
N ILE A 65 -0.98 -1.99 6.43
CA ILE A 65 -1.51 -0.99 7.37
C ILE A 65 -0.53 0.18 7.53
N GLU A 66 0.76 -0.10 7.71
CA GLU A 66 1.78 0.95 7.85
C GLU A 66 1.85 1.83 6.59
N LEU A 67 1.98 1.20 5.42
CA LEU A 67 2.05 1.91 4.14
C LEU A 67 0.74 2.63 3.81
N GLY A 68 -0.40 2.01 4.10
CA GLY A 68 -1.72 2.62 3.90
C GLY A 68 -1.94 3.83 4.81
N LYS A 69 -1.53 3.75 6.08
CA LYS A 69 -1.55 4.89 7.00
C LYS A 69 -0.70 6.03 6.46
N ARG A 70 0.52 5.73 6.02
CA ARG A 70 1.41 6.73 5.41
C ARG A 70 0.79 7.37 4.17
N ALA A 71 0.11 6.61 3.31
CA ALA A 71 -0.59 7.16 2.16
C ALA A 71 -1.72 8.12 2.56
N VAL A 72 -2.47 7.81 3.63
CA VAL A 72 -3.50 8.71 4.18
C VAL A 72 -2.87 9.97 4.80
N ASP A 73 -1.72 9.85 5.44
CA ASP A 73 -1.02 10.98 6.04
C ASP A 73 -0.40 11.91 4.97
N GLU A 74 0.11 11.35 3.86
CA GLU A 74 0.61 12.12 2.71
C GLU A 74 -0.52 12.82 1.95
N GLU A 75 -1.69 12.16 1.80
CA GLU A 75 -2.85 12.72 1.10
C GLU A 75 -4.15 12.58 1.92
N PRO A 76 -4.38 13.44 2.93
CA PRO A 76 -5.54 13.32 3.81
C PRO A 76 -6.90 13.44 3.12
N GLY A 77 -6.95 14.10 1.96
CA GLY A 77 -8.15 14.23 1.14
C GLY A 77 -8.39 13.07 0.16
N ASN A 78 -7.40 12.20 -0.06
CA ASN A 78 -7.53 11.11 -1.02
C ASN A 78 -8.40 9.98 -0.46
N LEU A 79 -9.54 9.75 -1.09
CA LEU A 79 -10.48 8.71 -0.68
C LEU A 79 -9.92 7.31 -0.92
N ASP A 80 -9.15 7.11 -1.99
CA ASP A 80 -8.56 5.81 -2.34
C ASP A 80 -7.50 5.38 -1.31
N ALA A 81 -6.69 6.33 -0.82
CA ALA A 81 -5.75 6.07 0.27
C ALA A 81 -6.48 5.59 1.54
N LYS A 82 -7.60 6.24 1.89
CA LYS A 82 -8.43 5.83 3.04
C LYS A 82 -9.04 4.45 2.84
N VAL A 83 -9.55 4.14 1.65
CA VAL A 83 -10.14 2.83 1.32
C VAL A 83 -9.10 1.74 1.42
N ILE A 84 -7.90 1.95 0.87
CA ILE A 84 -6.79 0.99 0.93
C ILE A 84 -6.39 0.72 2.38
N TYR A 85 -6.26 1.77 3.20
CA TYR A 85 -5.97 1.63 4.62
C TYR A 85 -7.09 0.90 5.38
N ALA A 86 -8.36 1.20 5.08
CA ALA A 86 -9.50 0.53 5.69
C ALA A 86 -9.61 -0.95 5.31
N GLU A 87 -9.29 -1.30 4.06
CA GLU A 87 -9.24 -2.68 3.59
C GLU A 87 -8.08 -3.45 4.25
N ALA A 88 -6.90 -2.84 4.43
CA ALA A 88 -5.79 -3.47 5.14
C ALA A 88 -6.17 -3.79 6.61
N LEU A 89 -6.79 -2.83 7.30
CA LEU A 89 -7.32 -3.03 8.66
C LEU A 89 -8.43 -4.10 8.71
N TYR A 90 -9.28 -4.15 7.70
CA TYR A 90 -10.37 -5.11 7.61
C TYR A 90 -9.84 -6.54 7.41
N ASN A 91 -8.87 -6.74 6.52
CA ASN A 91 -8.27 -8.06 6.31
C ASN A 91 -7.48 -8.53 7.54
N LYS A 92 -6.72 -7.63 8.19
CA LYS A 92 -6.08 -7.95 9.48
C LYS A 92 -7.10 -8.35 10.55
N HIS A 93 -8.23 -7.64 10.65
CA HIS A 93 -9.30 -8.01 11.59
C HIS A 93 -9.94 -9.36 11.28
N LYS A 94 -10.02 -9.75 9.99
CA LYS A 94 -10.53 -11.07 9.61
C LYS A 94 -9.59 -12.19 10.04
N GLU A 95 -8.28 -11.95 9.97
CA GLU A 95 -7.29 -12.90 10.45
C GLU A 95 -7.28 -12.99 11.98
N ASP A 96 -7.26 -11.85 12.68
CA ASP A 96 -7.39 -11.78 14.13
C ASP A 96 -8.65 -11.01 14.58
N PRO A 97 -9.80 -11.70 14.73
CA PRO A 97 -11.03 -11.08 15.18
C PRO A 97 -11.02 -10.70 16.67
N LYS A 98 -10.01 -11.15 17.44
CA LYS A 98 -9.88 -10.84 18.87
C LYS A 98 -9.25 -9.48 19.11
N ASP A 99 -8.46 -8.97 18.16
CA ASP A 99 -7.89 -7.63 18.23
C ASP A 99 -8.99 -6.56 18.11
N THR A 100 -9.40 -6.06 19.28
CA THR A 100 -10.40 -5.01 19.38
C THR A 100 -9.89 -3.66 18.89
N GLU A 101 -8.59 -3.41 18.95
CA GLU A 101 -7.99 -2.13 18.55
C GLU A 101 -8.03 -1.99 17.03
N VAL A 102 -7.59 -3.02 16.30
CA VAL A 102 -7.65 -3.06 14.83
C VAL A 102 -9.10 -2.98 14.36
N ARG A 103 -10.01 -3.73 14.99
CA ARG A 103 -11.47 -3.62 14.69
C ARG A 103 -11.98 -2.20 14.88
N ASN A 104 -11.66 -1.56 16.01
CA ASN A 104 -12.14 -0.22 16.34
C ASN A 104 -11.59 0.82 15.36
N LYS A 105 -10.31 0.72 14.95
CA LYS A 105 -9.72 1.56 13.90
C LYS A 105 -10.39 1.34 12.55
N CYS A 106 -10.64 0.08 12.19
CA CYS A 106 -11.33 -0.30 10.96
C CYS A 106 -12.74 0.32 10.87
N VAL A 107 -13.54 0.19 11.92
CA VAL A 107 -14.89 0.77 12.01
C VAL A 107 -14.86 2.29 11.86
N LYS A 108 -13.92 2.98 12.54
CA LYS A 108 -13.76 4.43 12.42
C LYS A 108 -13.44 4.85 10.98
N MET A 109 -12.52 4.14 10.32
CA MET A 109 -12.11 4.48 8.95
C MET A 109 -13.24 4.27 7.95
N TRP A 110 -13.95 3.14 8.01
CA TRP A 110 -15.11 2.89 7.14
C TRP A 110 -16.24 3.89 7.38
N LEU A 111 -16.43 4.36 8.61
CA LEU A 111 -17.41 5.42 8.90
C LEU A 111 -17.00 6.74 8.24
N ILE A 112 -15.72 7.13 8.31
CA ILE A 112 -15.22 8.33 7.64
C ILE A 112 -15.45 8.23 6.13
N ILE A 113 -15.07 7.10 5.52
CA ILE A 113 -15.28 6.84 4.09
C ILE A 113 -16.76 6.95 3.71
N HIS A 114 -17.64 6.33 4.50
CA HIS A 114 -19.10 6.38 4.27
C HIS A 114 -19.62 7.82 4.27
N ARG A 115 -19.17 8.66 5.22
CA ARG A 115 -19.58 10.07 5.30
C ARG A 115 -19.05 10.90 4.13
N LEU A 116 -17.81 10.64 3.71
CA LEU A 116 -17.23 11.31 2.56
C LEU A 116 -17.99 10.98 1.26
N ILE A 117 -18.44 9.73 1.11
CA ILE A 117 -19.25 9.30 -0.03
C ILE A 117 -20.65 9.90 0.03
N GLN A 118 -21.29 9.92 1.21
CA GLN A 118 -22.67 10.42 1.34
C GLN A 118 -22.78 11.96 1.28
N GLY A 119 -21.74 12.68 1.68
CA GLY A 119 -21.68 14.14 1.52
C GLY A 119 -21.27 14.58 0.11
N ASP A 120 -21.07 15.88 -0.05
CA ASP A 120 -20.58 16.51 -1.30
C ASP A 120 -19.05 16.42 -1.46
N GLY A 121 -18.37 15.71 -0.54
CA GLY A 121 -16.90 15.63 -0.49
C GLY A 121 -16.26 14.58 -1.42
N TRP A 122 -17.05 13.76 -2.12
CA TRP A 122 -16.52 12.75 -3.04
C TRP A 122 -15.91 13.37 -4.32
N GLU A 123 -16.38 14.56 -4.74
CA GLU A 123 -15.91 15.28 -5.93
C GLU A 123 -14.51 15.91 -5.73
N LEU A 124 -14.10 16.16 -4.48
CA LEU A 124 -12.74 16.63 -4.18
C LEU A 124 -11.66 15.55 -4.42
N SER A 125 -12.07 14.30 -4.60
CA SER A 125 -11.19 13.16 -4.91
C SER A 125 -11.02 12.93 -6.41
N ASP A 126 -11.61 13.73 -7.30
CA ASP A 126 -11.59 13.52 -8.76
C ASP A 126 -10.21 13.78 -9.42
N LYS A 127 -9.18 14.03 -8.60
CA LYS A 127 -7.77 13.99 -9.01
C LYS A 127 -7.13 12.61 -8.79
N SER A 128 -7.87 11.59 -8.35
CA SER A 128 -7.29 10.28 -8.07
C SER A 128 -6.89 9.58 -9.36
N GLN A 129 -5.59 9.66 -9.65
CA GLN A 129 -4.96 8.94 -10.74
C GLN A 129 -5.20 7.43 -10.57
N HIS A 130 -5.67 6.82 -11.65
CA HIS A 130 -5.92 5.40 -11.89
C HIS A 130 -4.95 4.43 -11.18
N THR A 131 -5.26 4.02 -9.94
CA THR A 131 -4.63 2.83 -9.35
C THR A 131 -5.48 1.59 -9.66
N PRO A 132 -4.88 0.44 -10.00
CA PRO A 132 -5.61 -0.81 -10.25
C PRO A 132 -6.57 -1.23 -9.10
N PHE A 133 -6.30 -0.77 -7.87
CA PHE A 133 -7.16 -1.01 -6.72
C PHE A 133 -8.37 -0.07 -6.69
N ALA A 134 -8.20 1.20 -7.06
CA ALA A 134 -9.29 2.17 -7.20
C ALA A 134 -10.26 1.80 -8.34
N TYR A 135 -9.83 0.99 -9.32
CA TYR A 135 -10.69 0.53 -10.42
C TYR A 135 -11.93 -0.25 -9.95
N ARG A 136 -11.86 -0.97 -8.83
CA ARG A 136 -13.02 -1.69 -8.28
C ARG A 136 -14.11 -0.76 -7.74
N PHE A 137 -13.81 0.52 -7.56
CA PHE A 137 -14.61 1.48 -6.81
C PHE A 137 -15.02 2.70 -7.64
N HIS A 138 -14.98 2.66 -8.96
CA HIS A 138 -15.11 3.90 -9.75
C HIS A 138 -16.43 4.67 -9.62
N THR A 139 -17.53 4.02 -9.26
CA THR A 139 -18.81 4.74 -9.09
C THR A 139 -19.13 4.98 -7.62
N LYS A 140 -19.75 6.13 -7.34
CA LYS A 140 -20.23 6.50 -6.01
C LYS A 140 -21.13 5.42 -5.42
N GLU A 141 -22.02 4.84 -6.23
CA GLU A 141 -22.95 3.78 -5.83
C GLU A 141 -22.19 2.51 -5.41
N ARG A 142 -21.16 2.10 -6.17
CA ARG A 142 -20.36 0.93 -5.80
C ARG A 142 -19.58 1.16 -4.51
N ARG A 143 -19.02 2.36 -4.31
CA ARG A 143 -18.33 2.71 -3.07
C ARG A 143 -19.27 2.70 -1.86
N ASP A 144 -20.48 3.24 -2.03
CA ASP A 144 -21.49 3.26 -0.98
C ASP A 144 -21.94 1.83 -0.61
N LEU A 145 -22.19 0.99 -1.61
CA LEU A 145 -22.56 -0.42 -1.41
C LEU A 145 -21.48 -1.18 -0.65
N VAL A 146 -20.21 -1.04 -1.04
CA VAL A 146 -19.10 -1.73 -0.37
C VAL A 146 -18.94 -1.22 1.05
N THR A 147 -18.94 0.10 1.24
CA THR A 147 -18.77 0.69 2.57
C THR A 147 -19.90 0.28 3.51
N SER A 148 -21.14 0.31 3.02
CA SER A 148 -22.32 -0.15 3.76
C SER A 148 -22.24 -1.64 4.09
N ALA A 149 -21.77 -2.47 3.16
CA ALA A 149 -21.56 -3.89 3.40
C ALA A 149 -20.50 -4.14 4.48
N ARG A 150 -19.34 -3.46 4.41
CA ARG A 150 -18.27 -3.56 5.41
C ARG A 150 -18.73 -3.12 6.80
N LEU A 151 -19.46 -2.01 6.89
CA LEU A 151 -20.04 -1.56 8.16
C LEU A 151 -21.10 -2.54 8.67
N LYS A 152 -21.91 -3.13 7.79
CA LYS A 152 -22.88 -4.17 8.18
C LYS A 152 -22.19 -5.42 8.70
N GLU A 153 -21.08 -5.85 8.11
CA GLU A 153 -20.31 -7.01 8.58
C GLU A 153 -19.64 -6.74 9.93
N LEU A 154 -19.03 -5.57 10.12
CA LEU A 154 -18.30 -5.22 11.35
C LEU A 154 -19.21 -4.88 12.54
N CYS A 155 -20.34 -4.23 12.26
CA CYS A 155 -21.21 -3.61 13.25
C CYS A 155 -22.65 -4.16 13.28
N GLY A 156 -23.00 -5.04 12.34
CA GLY A 156 -24.36 -5.57 12.15
C GLY A 156 -25.31 -4.62 11.41
N ARG A 157 -24.98 -3.32 11.31
CA ARG A 157 -25.79 -2.32 10.59
C ARG A 157 -24.95 -1.13 10.08
N PRO A 158 -25.32 -0.53 8.94
CA PRO A 158 -24.80 0.77 8.54
C PRO A 158 -25.34 1.90 9.44
N PRO A 159 -24.66 3.07 9.48
CA PRO A 159 -25.15 4.24 10.18
C PRO A 159 -26.42 4.80 9.52
N LYS A 160 -27.31 5.38 10.33
CA LYS A 160 -28.49 6.08 9.77
C LYS A 160 -28.07 7.45 9.26
N TRP A 161 -28.74 7.94 8.21
CA TRP A 161 -28.44 9.23 7.60
C TRP A 161 -28.47 10.42 8.58
N ARG A 162 -29.33 10.41 9.62
CA ARG A 162 -29.39 11.41 10.71
C ARG A 162 -28.75 10.98 12.05
N GLU A 163 -28.02 9.86 12.11
CA GLU A 163 -27.36 9.46 13.35
C GLU A 163 -25.97 10.11 13.44
N ASP A 164 -25.64 10.75 14.56
CA ASP A 164 -24.31 11.35 14.75
C ASP A 164 -23.20 10.30 14.84
N ASP A 165 -22.01 10.62 14.35
CA ASP A 165 -20.85 9.72 14.38
C ASP A 165 -20.45 9.33 15.79
N LYS A 166 -20.46 10.27 16.73
CA LYS A 166 -20.18 10.01 18.15
C LYS A 166 -21.19 9.02 18.74
N LYS A 167 -22.47 9.16 18.38
CA LYS A 167 -23.56 8.29 18.85
C LYS A 167 -23.47 6.90 18.24
N TYR A 168 -23.09 6.80 16.96
CA TYR A 168 -22.86 5.54 16.27
C TYR A 168 -21.64 4.80 16.85
N LEU A 169 -20.49 5.47 16.94
CA LEU A 169 -19.24 4.88 17.45
C LEU A 169 -19.37 4.40 18.90
N ARG A 170 -20.06 5.15 19.77
CA ARG A 170 -20.31 4.72 21.16
C ARG A 170 -21.00 3.35 21.24
N LYS A 171 -21.84 3.01 20.27
CA LYS A 171 -22.57 1.73 20.24
C LYS A 171 -21.75 0.59 19.62
N MET A 172 -20.83 0.91 18.71
CA MET A 172 -20.17 -0.09 17.86
C MET A 172 -18.75 -0.44 18.28
N LEU A 173 -18.05 0.51 18.92
CA LEU A 173 -16.72 0.29 19.44
C LEU A 173 -16.78 -0.63 20.66
N LYS A 174 -15.92 -1.66 20.67
CA LYS A 174 -15.76 -2.54 21.83
C LYS A 174 -14.74 -1.92 22.77
N SER A 175 -15.00 -1.99 24.08
CA SER A 175 -14.01 -1.63 25.09
C SER A 175 -12.80 -2.55 24.96
N GLU A 176 -11.60 -1.98 24.97
CA GLU A 176 -10.38 -2.77 25.17
C GLU A 176 -10.47 -3.44 26.54
N LYS A 177 -10.14 -4.73 26.61
CA LYS A 177 -10.07 -5.43 27.89
C LYS A 177 -9.00 -4.74 28.73
N GLN A 178 -9.41 -3.91 29.69
CA GLN A 178 -8.50 -3.46 30.74
C GLN A 178 -8.10 -4.70 31.53
N VAL A 179 -6.89 -5.18 31.32
CA VAL A 179 -6.32 -6.25 32.13
C VAL A 179 -6.01 -5.62 33.49
N ALA A 180 -6.98 -5.66 34.39
CA ALA A 180 -6.81 -5.22 35.76
C ALA A 180 -5.82 -6.17 36.45
N GLY A 181 -4.53 -5.84 36.38
CA GLY A 181 -3.48 -6.55 37.08
C GLY A 181 -3.72 -6.46 38.58
N LYS A 182 -4.17 -7.56 39.19
CA LYS A 182 -4.32 -7.66 40.64
C LYS A 182 -2.92 -7.86 41.22
N ILE A 183 -2.31 -6.81 41.77
CA ILE A 183 -1.04 -6.91 42.49
C ILE A 183 -1.30 -7.76 43.74
N VAL A 184 -0.82 -9.00 43.73
CA VAL A 184 -0.79 -9.84 44.94
C VAL A 184 0.38 -9.35 45.77
N LYS A 185 0.09 -8.75 46.93
CA LYS A 185 1.13 -8.46 47.94
C LYS A 185 1.57 -9.79 48.54
N ASP A 186 2.81 -10.18 48.26
CA ASP A 186 3.47 -11.25 49.03
C ASP A 186 3.59 -10.80 50.49
N ARG A 187 3.06 -11.62 51.41
CA ARG A 187 3.33 -11.48 52.84
C ARG A 187 4.67 -12.17 53.11
N HIS A 188 5.68 -11.38 53.41
CA HIS A 188 6.84 -11.83 54.18
C HIS A 188 6.54 -11.70 55.68
#